data_AF-A0A3D5YHF5-F1
#
_entry.id   AF-A0A3D5YHF5-F1
#
_cell.length_a   1.000
_cell.length_b   1.000
_cell.length_c   1.000
_cell.angle_alpha   90.00
_cell.angle_beta   90.00
_cell.angle_gamma   90.00
#
_symmetry.space_group_name_H-M   'P 1'
#
loop_
_entity.id
_entity.type
_entity.pdbx_description
1 polymer ?
#
loop_
_entity_poly.entity_id
_entity_poly.type
_entity_poly.pdbx_seq_one_letter_code
_entity_poly.pdbx_strand_id
1 'polypeptide(L)'
;MATITYQNFFKQYKKLAGMTGTATTEGEEFEKIYELSVLEIPTNKPTIRVDKHDKVYFNQAAKWKFVKEYIKFAYEIGQPILI
;
A
#
# COMPACT_ATOMS: atom_id res chain seq x y z
N MET A 1 -18.59 -11.77 -28.54
CA MET A 1 -18.08 -11.25 -27.25
C MET A 1 -17.12 -10.11 -27.54
N ALA A 2 -17.09 -9.06 -26.73
CA ALA A 2 -16.15 -7.95 -26.85
C ALA A 2 -15.23 -7.91 -25.62
N THR A 3 -13.94 -7.65 -25.83
CA THR A 3 -12.90 -7.68 -24.79
C THR A 3 -11.96 -6.50 -24.97
N ILE A 4 -11.57 -5.87 -23.87
CA ILE A 4 -10.54 -4.83 -23.85
C ILE A 4 -9.74 -4.97 -22.55
N THR A 5 -8.43 -4.68 -22.60
CA THR A 5 -7.60 -4.58 -21.40
C THR A 5 -7.79 -3.23 -20.72
N TYR A 6 -7.58 -3.15 -19.40
CA TYR A 6 -7.62 -1.85 -18.71
C TYR A 6 -6.64 -0.83 -19.30
N GLN A 7 -5.46 -1.29 -19.72
CA GLN A 7 -4.46 -0.44 -20.39
C GLN A 7 -5.04 0.25 -21.62
N ASN A 8 -5.63 -0.51 -22.54
CA ASN A 8 -6.22 0.04 -23.76
C ASN A 8 -7.50 0.83 -23.49
N PHE A 9 -8.26 0.46 -22.47
CA PHE A 9 -9.47 1.18 -22.08
C PHE A 9 -9.14 2.59 -21.57
N PHE A 10 -8.17 2.74 -20.66
CA PHE A 10 -7.80 4.05 -20.11
C PHE A 10 -7.11 4.97 -21.11
N LYS A 11 -6.43 4.41 -22.12
CA LYS A 11 -5.85 5.20 -23.24
C LYS A 11 -6.89 5.90 -24.12
N GLN A 12 -8.16 5.49 -24.08
CA GLN A 12 -9.21 6.13 -24.88
C GLN A 12 -9.67 7.47 -24.30
N TYR A 13 -9.33 7.76 -23.05
CA TYR A 13 -9.72 9.02 -22.41
C TYR A 13 -8.86 10.16 -22.93
N LYS A 14 -9.51 11.26 -23.34
CA LYS A 14 -8.82 12.49 -23.77
C LYS A 14 -7.91 13.07 -22.68
N LYS A 15 -8.25 12.86 -21.41
CA LYS A 15 -7.47 13.25 -20.25
C LYS A 15 -7.51 12.12 -19.22
N LEU A 16 -6.34 11.73 -18.74
CA LEU A 16 -6.18 10.72 -17.70
C LEU A 16 -5.38 11.31 -16.54
N ALA A 17 -5.79 10.98 -15.31
CA ALA A 17 -5.11 11.38 -14.08
C ALA A 17 -5.43 10.36 -12.98
N GLY A 18 -4.59 10.28 -11.95
CA GLY A 18 -4.77 9.37 -10.82
C GLY A 18 -4.20 9.93 -9.53
N MET A 19 -4.61 9.33 -8.40
CA MET A 19 -4.11 9.67 -7.07
C MET A 19 -3.92 8.39 -6.25
N THR A 20 -2.78 8.27 -5.58
CA THR A 20 -2.48 7.19 -4.65
C THR A 20 -1.30 7.59 -3.75
N GLY A 21 -1.16 6.95 -2.59
CA GLY A 21 -0.03 7.16 -1.68
C GLY A 21 1.23 6.36 -2.02
N THR A 22 1.19 5.50 -3.05
CA THR A 22 2.25 4.50 -3.30
C THR A 22 2.70 4.38 -4.77
N ALA A 23 2.45 5.40 -5.61
CA ALA A 23 2.78 5.31 -7.04
C ALA A 23 4.26 5.49 -7.38
N THR A 24 5.07 6.03 -6.46
CA THR A 24 6.46 6.42 -6.75
C THR A 24 7.31 5.26 -7.28
N THR A 25 7.09 4.04 -6.80
CA THR A 25 7.83 2.84 -7.24
C THR A 25 7.50 2.43 -8.67
N GLU A 26 6.25 2.69 -9.10
CA GLU A 26 5.74 2.28 -10.42
C GLU A 26 5.77 3.43 -11.44
N GLY A 27 6.46 4.53 -11.12
CA GLY A 27 6.46 5.76 -11.93
C GLY A 27 6.88 5.53 -13.38
N GLU A 28 7.92 4.73 -13.59
CA GLU A 28 8.41 4.39 -14.93
C GLU A 28 7.38 3.58 -15.74
N GLU A 29 6.64 2.68 -15.10
CA GLU A 29 5.58 1.91 -15.77
C GLU A 29 4.40 2.81 -16.14
N PHE A 30 3.98 3.71 -15.24
CA PHE A 30 2.91 4.67 -15.52
C PHE A 30 3.27 5.61 -16.67
N GLU A 31 4.50 6.10 -16.74
CA GLU A 31 4.96 6.95 -17.83
C GLU A 31 4.99 6.18 -19.15
N LYS A 32 5.58 4.97 -19.16
CA LYS A 32 5.71 4.16 -20.38
C LYS A 32 4.37 3.68 -20.93
N ILE A 33 3.43 3.30 -20.07
CA ILE A 33 2.16 2.73 -20.50
C ILE A 33 1.14 3.83 -20.74
N TYR A 34 1.00 4.81 -19.85
CA TYR A 34 -0.11 5.76 -19.85
C TYR A 34 0.30 7.21 -20.11
N GLU A 35 1.59 7.50 -20.32
CA GLU A 35 2.12 8.86 -20.43
C GLU A 35 1.78 9.71 -19.18
N LEU A 36 1.71 9.04 -18.03
CA LEU A 36 1.41 9.67 -16.74
C LEU A 36 2.69 9.80 -15.92
N SER A 37 3.08 11.04 -15.62
CA SER A 37 4.13 11.30 -14.64
C SER A 37 3.59 11.09 -13.23
N VAL A 38 4.43 10.49 -12.38
CA VAL A 38 4.16 10.36 -10.94
C VAL A 38 4.91 11.46 -10.20
N LEU A 39 4.18 12.23 -9.42
CA LEU A 39 4.73 13.30 -8.59
C LEU A 39 4.49 12.98 -7.12
N GLU A 40 5.56 13.00 -6.33
CA GLU A 40 5.47 12.87 -4.88
C GLU A 40 5.08 14.22 -4.27
N ILE A 41 3.87 14.27 -3.71
CA ILE A 41 3.36 15.47 -3.04
C ILE A 41 3.74 15.39 -1.56
N PRO A 42 4.36 16.44 -0.98
CA PRO A 42 4.76 16.44 0.42
C PRO A 42 3.54 16.32 1.35
N THR A 43 3.72 15.65 2.47
CA THR A 43 2.67 15.53 3.50
C THR A 43 2.44 16.85 4.21
N ASN A 44 1.20 17.13 4.58
CA ASN A 44 0.85 18.34 5.34
C ASN A 44 1.49 18.38 6.75
N LYS A 45 1.82 17.21 7.31
CA LYS A 45 2.52 17.06 8.59
C LYS A 45 3.68 16.07 8.45
N PRO A 46 4.78 16.23 9.20
CA PRO A 46 5.84 15.24 9.24
C PRO A 46 5.30 13.86 9.66
N THR A 47 5.77 12.81 8.98
CA THR A 47 5.44 11.43 9.34
C THR A 47 6.18 11.03 10.61
N ILE A 48 5.44 10.64 11.64
CA ILE A 48 5.99 10.17 12.93
C ILE A 48 5.70 8.69 13.20
N ARG A 49 5.18 7.96 12.19
CA ARG A 49 4.86 6.53 12.31
C ARG A 49 6.15 5.73 12.46
N VAL A 50 6.19 4.84 13.44
CA VAL A 50 7.31 3.92 13.66
C VAL A 50 7.02 2.59 12.96
N ASP A 51 7.62 2.40 11.79
CA ASP A 51 7.55 1.15 11.04
C ASP A 51 8.57 0.14 11.60
N LYS A 52 8.08 -0.94 12.20
CA LYS A 52 8.93 -2.00 12.77
C LYS A 52 9.28 -3.01 11.68
N HIS A 53 10.46 -3.62 11.79
CA HIS A 53 10.86 -4.73 10.93
C HIS A 53 9.95 -5.95 11.09
N ASP A 54 9.89 -6.74 10.02
CA ASP A 54 9.17 -8.01 9.99
C ASP A 54 9.69 -8.99 11.04
N LYS A 55 8.76 -9.75 11.64
CA LYS A 55 9.07 -10.87 12.51
C LYS A 55 8.78 -12.17 11.78
N VAL A 56 9.83 -12.93 11.47
CA VAL A 56 9.73 -14.23 10.80
C VAL A 56 9.71 -15.34 11.86
N TYR A 57 8.81 -16.30 11.71
CA TYR A 57 8.65 -17.44 12.62
C TYR A 57 8.84 -18.75 11.86
N PHE A 58 9.37 -19.76 12.54
CA PHE A 58 9.62 -21.08 11.97
C PHE A 58 8.38 -21.74 11.36
N ASN A 59 7.20 -21.53 11.97
CA ASN A 59 5.94 -22.05 11.45
C ASN A 59 4.76 -21.11 11.76
N GLN A 60 3.63 -21.41 11.12
CA GLN A 60 2.41 -20.61 11.23
C GLN A 60 1.84 -20.61 12.66
N ALA A 61 1.95 -21.72 13.41
CA ALA A 61 1.46 -21.81 14.78
C ALA A 61 2.20 -20.87 15.73
N ALA A 62 3.54 -20.80 15.62
CA ALA A 62 4.38 -19.88 16.38
C ALA A 62 4.05 -18.42 16.06
N LYS A 63 3.88 -18.10 14.77
CA LYS A 63 3.44 -16.76 14.32
C LYS A 63 2.11 -16.37 14.99
N TRP A 64 1.10 -17.23 14.91
CA TRP A 64 -0.22 -16.92 15.47
C TRP A 64 -0.25 -16.88 16.99
N LYS A 65 0.58 -17.68 17.67
CA LYS A 65 0.76 -17.56 19.13
C LYS A 65 1.25 -16.16 19.48
N PHE A 66 2.31 -15.69 18.84
CA PHE A 66 2.84 -14.35 19.05
C PHE A 66 1.81 -13.25 18.72
N VAL A 67 1.13 -13.34 17.58
CA VAL A 67 0.12 -12.33 17.19
C VAL A 67 -0.99 -12.22 18.24
N LYS A 68 -1.51 -13.35 18.74
CA LYS A 68 -2.53 -13.35 19.81
C LYS A 68 -2.04 -12.71 21.10
N GLU A 69 -0.81 -13.03 21.51
CA GLU A 69 -0.20 -12.44 22.71
C GLU A 69 -0.01 -10.92 22.55
N TYR A 70 0.41 -10.45 21.37
CA TYR A 70 0.54 -9.03 21.08
C TYR A 70 -0.80 -8.28 21.08
N ILE A 71 -1.84 -8.88 20.50
CA ILE A 71 -3.20 -8.30 20.51
C ILE A 71 -3.70 -8.16 21.94
N LYS A 72 -3.49 -9.18 22.78
CA LYS A 72 -3.88 -9.13 24.19
C LYS A 72 -3.15 -8.00 24.92
N PHE A 73 -1.84 -7.90 24.76
CA PHE A 73 -1.04 -6.81 25.34
C PHE A 73 -1.54 -5.43 24.90
N ALA A 74 -1.75 -5.22 23.61
CA ALA A 74 -2.19 -3.95 23.08
C ALA A 74 -3.62 -3.57 23.53
N TYR A 75 -4.52 -4.55 23.66
CA TYR A 75 -5.83 -4.36 24.29
C TYR A 75 -5.70 -3.93 25.76
N GLU A 76 -4.85 -4.58 26.55
CA GLU A 76 -4.63 -4.26 27.97
C GLU A 76 -4.13 -2.83 28.19
N ILE A 77 -3.30 -2.29 27.28
CA ILE A 77 -2.81 -0.90 27.34
C ILE A 77 -3.73 0.10 26.62
N GLY A 78 -4.85 -0.35 26.04
CA GLY A 78 -5.81 0.51 25.32
C GLY A 78 -5.34 1.00 23.94
N GLN A 79 -4.33 0.36 23.34
CA GLN A 79 -3.83 0.73 22.01
C GLN A 79 -4.76 0.15 20.91
N PRO A 80 -5.30 0.97 19.99
CA PRO A 80 -6.05 0.47 18.86
C PRO A 80 -5.14 -0.28 17.87
N ILE A 81 -5.65 -1.38 17.31
CA ILE A 81 -4.92 -2.23 16.35
C ILE A 81 -5.78 -2.48 15.11
N LEU A 82 -5.14 -2.49 13.95
CA LEU A 82 -5.64 -3.10 12.72
C LEU A 82 -4.81 -4.34 12.43
N ILE A 83 -5.46 -5.47 12.17
CA ILE A 83 -4.84 -6.77 11.86
C ILE A 83 -5.10 -7.10 10.40
#